data_AF-A0A6J7NU34-F1
#
_entry.id   AF-A0A6J7NU34-F1
#
_cell.length_a   1.000
_cell.length_b   1.000
_cell.length_c   1.000
_cell.angle_alpha   90.00
_cell.angle_beta   90.00
_cell.angle_gamma   90.00
#
_symmetry.space_group_name_H-M   'P 1'
#
loop_
_entity.id
_entity.type
_entity.pdbx_description
1 polymer ?
#
loop_
_entity_poly.entity_id
_entity_poly.type
_entity_poly.pdbx_seq_one_letter_code
_entity_poly.pdbx_strand_id
1 'polypeptide(L)'
;MQATWHNRGDGIFTFDIRANAFCHQMVRSLVGTFVDIGVGKRPSSDMMTLIRSGDRAEASQLAPPQGLCLVEVGYPDAGITP
;
A
#
# COMPACT_ATOMS: atom_id res chain seq x y z
N MET A 1 2.30 8.16 10.08
CA MET A 1 1.90 7.26 8.99
C MET A 1 1.92 8.05 7.70
N GLN A 2 2.55 7.55 6.65
CA GLN A 2 2.66 8.21 5.34
C GLN A 2 2.39 7.19 4.24
N ALA A 3 1.73 7.61 3.16
CA ALA A 3 1.49 6.79 1.98
C ALA A 3 1.53 7.69 0.74
N THR A 4 2.31 7.33 -0.27
CA THR A 4 2.49 8.17 -1.46
C THR A 4 2.71 7.32 -2.70
N TRP A 5 2.12 7.76 -3.82
CA TRP A 5 2.36 7.22 -5.14
C TRP A 5 3.40 8.08 -5.86
N HIS A 6 4.39 7.42 -6.48
CA HIS A 6 5.38 8.07 -7.32
C HIS A 6 5.30 7.49 -8.73
N ASN A 7 5.23 8.38 -9.72
CA ASN A 7 5.41 8.01 -11.12
C ASN A 7 6.92 8.01 -11.41
N ARG A 8 7.48 6.86 -11.78
CA ARG A 8 8.90 6.69 -12.10
C ARG A 8 9.21 6.84 -13.59
N GLY A 9 8.20 7.09 -14.42
CA GLY A 9 8.32 7.06 -15.88
C GLY A 9 8.11 5.66 -16.44
N ASP A 10 8.06 5.55 -17.78
CA ASP A 10 8.02 4.27 -18.51
C ASP A 10 6.90 3.30 -18.09
N GLY A 11 5.78 3.83 -17.59
CA GLY A 11 4.66 3.04 -17.10
C GLY A 11 4.90 2.40 -15.72
N ILE A 12 5.97 2.77 -15.01
CA ILE A 12 6.31 2.28 -13.68
C ILE A 12 5.78 3.24 -12.62
N PHE A 13 4.97 2.69 -11.72
CA PHE A 13 4.49 3.39 -10.53
C PHE A 13 4.96 2.67 -9.27
N THR A 14 5.47 3.43 -8.30
CA THR A 14 5.87 2.88 -6.99
C THR A 14 4.96 3.44 -5.90
N PHE A 15 4.47 2.57 -5.04
CA PHE A 15 3.67 2.92 -3.88
C PHE A 15 4.49 2.73 -2.60
N ASP A 16 4.80 3.84 -1.94
CA ASP A 16 5.58 3.83 -0.71
C ASP A 16 4.63 4.06 0.47
N ILE A 17 4.69 3.17 1.47
CA ILE A 17 3.84 3.25 2.67
C ILE A 17 4.68 3.00 3.93
N ARG A 18 4.53 3.89 4.92
CA ARG A 18 5.18 3.84 6.22
C ARG A 18 4.14 3.87 7.34
N ALA A 19 4.13 2.84 8.16
CA ALA A 19 3.26 2.69 9.33
C ALA A 19 4.02 2.03 10.49
N ASN A 20 3.45 2.07 11.69
CA ASN A 20 3.95 1.36 12.87
C ASN A 20 3.73 -0.15 12.79
N ALA A 21 2.65 -0.57 12.12
CA ALA A 21 2.33 -1.97 11.87
C ALA A 21 1.49 -2.10 10.59
N PHE A 22 1.50 -3.29 10.00
CA PHE A 22 0.68 -3.65 8.86
C PHE A 22 -0.08 -4.93 9.17
N CYS A 23 -1.38 -4.97 8.86
CA CYS A 23 -2.15 -6.21 8.92
C CYS A 23 -1.68 -7.18 7.84
N HIS A 24 -1.91 -8.49 8.05
CA HIS A 24 -1.58 -9.51 7.06
C HIS A 24 -2.11 -9.11 5.68
N GLN A 25 -1.27 -9.15 4.64
CA GLN A 25 -1.64 -8.80 3.26
C GLN A 25 -2.25 -7.38 3.06
N MET A 26 -2.13 -6.44 4.01
CA MET A 26 -2.72 -5.10 3.92
C MET A 26 -2.21 -4.34 2.69
N VAL A 27 -0.89 -4.25 2.53
CA VAL A 27 -0.27 -3.48 1.43
C VAL A 27 -0.66 -4.04 0.06
N ARG A 28 -0.65 -5.37 -0.08
CA ARG A 28 -1.03 -6.04 -1.34
C ARG A 28 -2.50 -5.84 -1.70
N SER A 29 -3.38 -5.76 -0.69
CA SER A 29 -4.81 -5.48 -0.88
C SER A 29 -5.06 -4.06 -1.35
N LEU A 30 -4.33 -3.09 -0.77
CA LEU A 30 -4.41 -1.69 -1.17
C LEU A 30 -3.95 -1.51 -2.62
N VAL A 31 -2.76 -2.03 -2.96
CA VAL A 31 -2.19 -1.92 -4.31
C VAL A 31 -3.10 -2.58 -5.35
N GLY A 32 -3.66 -3.77 -5.06
CA GLY A 32 -4.59 -4.43 -5.97
C GLY A 32 -5.83 -3.59 -6.27
N THR A 33 -6.38 -2.95 -5.24
CA THR A 33 -7.56 -2.07 -5.36
C THR A 33 -7.22 -0.79 -6.13
N PHE A 34 -6.07 -0.18 -5.86
CA PHE A 34 -5.60 0.99 -6.62
C PHE A 34 -5.42 0.67 -8.12
N VAL A 35 -4.88 -0.50 -8.45
CA VAL A 35 -4.73 -0.93 -9.84
C VAL A 35 -6.08 -1.08 -10.51
N ASP A 36 -7.06 -1.74 -9.88
CA ASP A 36 -8.41 -1.89 -10.44
C ASP A 36 -9.09 -0.54 -10.69
N ILE A 37 -8.91 0.43 -9.78
CA ILE A 37 -9.39 1.80 -9.97
C ILE A 37 -8.66 2.46 -11.16
N GLY A 38 -7.32 2.34 -11.21
CA GLY A 38 -6.50 2.92 -12.27
C GLY A 38 -6.81 2.40 -13.66
N VAL A 39 -7.23 1.13 -13.79
CA VAL A 39 -7.68 0.54 -15.07
C VAL A 39 -9.19 0.69 -15.31
N GLY A 40 -9.91 1.42 -14.46
CA GLY A 40 -11.33 1.72 -14.63
C GLY A 40 -12.30 0.59 -14.31
N LYS A 41 -11.86 -0.49 -13.64
CA LYS A 41 -12.75 -1.57 -13.19
C LYS A 41 -13.60 -1.19 -11.97
N ARG A 42 -13.15 -0.20 -11.20
CA ARG A 42 -13.82 0.31 -9.99
C ARG A 42 -13.79 1.83 -9.98
N PRO A 43 -14.81 2.51 -9.43
CA PRO A 43 -14.76 3.95 -9.26
C PRO A 43 -13.76 4.33 -8.16
N SER A 44 -13.14 5.52 -8.27
CA SER A 44 -12.20 6.00 -7.25
C SER A 44 -12.83 6.19 -5.86
N SER A 45 -14.14 6.40 -5.80
CA SER A 45 -14.91 6.47 -4.56
C SER A 45 -14.87 5.18 -3.74
N ASP A 46 -14.71 4.02 -4.37
CA ASP A 46 -14.69 2.72 -3.69
C ASP A 46 -13.57 2.65 -2.65
N MET A 47 -12.41 3.25 -2.92
CA MET A 47 -11.27 3.20 -2.00
C MET A 47 -11.64 3.76 -0.62
N MET A 48 -12.35 4.89 -0.59
CA MET A 48 -12.80 5.50 0.66
C MET A 48 -13.83 4.63 1.37
N THR A 49 -14.74 3.99 0.62
CA THR A 49 -15.74 3.07 1.18
C THR A 49 -15.06 1.87 1.82
N LEU A 50 -14.11 1.23 1.12
CA LEU A 50 -13.38 0.05 1.59
C LEU A 50 -12.57 0.31 2.86
N ILE A 51 -11.88 1.46 2.91
CA ILE A 51 -11.12 1.84 4.10
C ILE A 51 -12.06 2.04 5.30
N ARG A 52 -13.27 2.58 5.07
CA ARG A 52 -14.27 2.81 6.12
C ARG A 52 -14.99 1.53 6.55
N SER A 53 -15.27 0.62 5.62
CA SER A 53 -15.93 -0.65 5.95
C SER A 53 -15.00 -1.54 6.76
N GLY A 54 -13.70 -1.50 6.48
CA GLY A 54 -12.72 -2.39 7.10
C GLY A 54 -12.91 -3.85 6.70
N ASP A 55 -13.82 -4.12 5.77
CA ASP A 55 -14.12 -5.47 5.29
C ASP A 55 -13.19 -5.81 4.13
N ARG A 56 -12.32 -6.77 4.40
CA ARG A 56 -11.35 -7.26 3.44
C ARG A 56 -11.99 -7.97 2.25
N ALA A 57 -13.18 -8.56 2.43
CA ALA A 57 -13.87 -9.27 1.35
C ALA A 57 -14.29 -8.34 0.21
N GLU A 58 -14.45 -7.04 0.48
CA GLU A 58 -14.81 -6.04 -0.52
C GLU A 58 -13.60 -5.53 -1.34
N ALA A 59 -12.38 -5.80 -0.87
CA ALA A 59 -11.16 -5.39 -1.56
C ALA A 59 -10.94 -6.18 -2.86
N SER A 60 -10.22 -5.58 -3.80
CA SER A 60 -9.84 -6.25 -5.04
C SER A 60 -8.86 -7.41 -4.81
N GLN A 61 -8.62 -8.18 -5.88
CA GLN A 61 -7.61 -9.24 -5.84
C GLN A 61 -6.26 -8.72 -5.34
N LEU A 62 -5.58 -9.55 -4.55
CA LEU A 62 -4.27 -9.23 -4.00
C LEU A 62 -3.26 -8.99 -5.13
N ALA A 63 -2.55 -7.86 -5.05
CA ALA A 63 -1.41 -7.62 -5.93
C ALA A 63 -0.40 -8.77 -5.81
N PRO A 64 0.33 -9.13 -6.89
CA PRO A 64 1.35 -10.16 -6.83
C PRO A 64 2.45 -9.85 -5.79
N PRO A 65 3.00 -10.86 -5.09
CA PRO A 65 3.96 -10.63 -4.01
C PRO A 65 5.31 -10.09 -4.50
N GLN A 66 5.72 -10.42 -5.72
CA GLN A 66 7.03 -10.03 -6.27
C GLN A 66 7.28 -8.52 -6.37
N GLY A 67 6.23 -7.70 -6.33
CA GLY A 67 6.34 -6.24 -6.37
C GLY A 67 6.47 -5.57 -5.00
N LEU A 68 6.36 -6.33 -3.90
CA LEU A 68 6.43 -5.79 -2.54
C LEU A 68 7.83 -5.98 -1.94
N CYS A 69 8.44 -4.89 -1.48
CA CYS A 69 9.75 -4.90 -0.83
C CYS A 69 9.69 -4.11 0.49
N LEU A 70 10.38 -4.60 1.52
CA LEU A 70 10.62 -3.86 2.76
C LEU A 70 11.84 -2.95 2.54
N VAL A 71 11.62 -1.63 2.57
CA VAL A 71 12.67 -0.65 2.28
C VAL A 71 13.42 -0.21 3.54
N GLU A 72 12.71 0.05 4.63
CA GLU A 72 13.29 0.62 5.86
C GLU A 72 12.50 0.18 7.08
N VAL A 73 13.19 0.01 8.22
CA VAL A 73 12.59 -0.17 9.54
C VAL A 73 13.20 0.88 10.47
N GLY A 74 12.35 1.70 11.09
CA GLY A 74 12.78 2.70 12.06
C GLY A 74 12.95 2.08 13.45
N TYR A 75 14.09 2.35 14.08
CA TYR A 75 14.36 2.03 15.48
C TYR A 75 14.48 3.33 16.26
N PRO A 76 14.13 3.36 17.56
CA PRO A 76 14.48 4.47 18.42
C PRO A 76 16.00 4.68 18.41
N ASP A 77 16.46 5.91 18.62
CA ASP A 77 17.88 6.17 18.85
C ASP A 77 18.33 5.35 20.05
N ALA A 78 18.98 4.21 19.77
CA ALA A 78 19.73 3.52 20.79
C ALA A 78 20.89 4.46 21.09
N GLY A 79 20.96 4.99 22.32
CA GLY A 79 22.05 5.87 22.78
C GLY A 79 23.41 5.18 22.82
N ILE A 80 23.76 4.43 21.78
CA ILE A 80 25.06 3.85 21.53
C ILE A 80 25.92 4.99 20.98
N THR A 81 26.34 5.84 21.91
CA THR A 81 27.52 6.67 21.70
C THR A 81 28.69 5.67 21.54
N PRO A 82 29.55 5.80 20.53
CA PRO A 82 30.72 4.93 20.39
C PRO A 82 31.66 5.03 21.60
#